data_AF-A0A4R6RVM6-F1
#
_entry.id   AF-A0A4R6RVM6-F1
#
_cell.length_a   1.000
_cell.length_b   1.000
_cell.length_c   1.000
_cell.angle_alpha   90.00
_cell.angle_beta   90.00
_cell.angle_gamma   90.00
#
_symmetry.space_group_name_H-M   'P 1'
#
loop_
_entity.id
_entity.type
_entity.pdbx_description
1 polymer ?
#
loop_
_entity_poly.entity_id
_entity_poly.type
_entity_poly.pdbx_seq_one_letter_code
_entity_poly.pdbx_strand_id
1 'polypeptide(L)'
;MKVLHPGRGTGEVAKLDAPLSFWGGTDLTGHIRDPHHPQHGMLLAGRVVVMPASRGSSSSSSVLAEQLRLGTAPAAIVLTERDPIILLGAIVAEQLYAVSLPVLLLDPDEPRPEGVVTI
;
A
#
# COMPACT_ATOMS: atom_id res chain seq x y z
N MET A 1 1.23 -15.44 -7.05
CA MET A 1 1.27 -14.44 -5.95
C MET A 1 1.48 -15.14 -4.64
N LYS A 2 2.30 -14.58 -3.75
CA LYS A 2 2.49 -15.05 -2.36
C LYS A 2 1.84 -14.08 -1.38
N VAL A 3 1.06 -14.60 -0.43
CA VAL A 3 0.53 -13.81 0.69
C VAL A 3 1.64 -13.51 1.69
N LEU A 4 1.83 -12.22 2.01
CA LEU A 4 2.78 -11.74 3.02
C LEU A 4 2.06 -11.30 4.31
N HIS A 5 0.90 -10.66 4.20
CA HIS A 5 -0.01 -10.36 5.31
C HIS A 5 -1.45 -10.74 4.90
N PRO A 6 -2.18 -11.52 5.70
CA PRO A 6 -3.52 -11.99 5.35
C PRO A 6 -4.56 -10.89 5.53
N GLY A 7 -5.64 -10.95 4.74
CA GLY A 7 -6.74 -10.00 4.84
C GLY A 7 -7.67 -10.13 3.65
N ARG A 8 -8.60 -9.17 3.52
CA ARG A 8 -9.42 -9.03 2.32
C ARG A 8 -9.58 -7.56 1.98
N GLY A 9 -9.37 -7.20 0.72
CA GLY A 9 -9.42 -5.83 0.23
C GLY A 9 -9.95 -5.79 -1.20
N THR A 10 -10.88 -4.88 -1.47
CA THR A 10 -11.46 -4.71 -2.81
C THR A 10 -11.36 -3.25 -3.22
N GLY A 11 -10.92 -2.99 -4.45
CA GLY A 11 -10.82 -1.63 -4.97
C GLY A 11 -10.37 -1.57 -6.41
N GLU A 12 -10.47 -0.37 -7.00
CA GLU A 12 -9.85 -0.05 -8.28
C GLU A 12 -8.32 -0.15 -8.14
N VAL A 13 -7.67 -0.79 -9.11
CA VAL A 13 -6.22 -0.92 -9.12
C VAL A 13 -5.56 0.43 -9.39
N ALA A 14 -4.63 0.83 -8.53
CA ALA A 14 -3.69 1.92 -8.75
C ALA A 14 -2.29 1.34 -8.97
N LYS A 15 -1.84 1.30 -10.23
CA LYS A 15 -0.47 0.89 -10.56
C LYS A 15 0.45 2.09 -10.37
N LEU A 16 1.50 1.90 -9.57
CA LEU A 16 2.53 2.90 -9.40
C LEU A 16 3.78 2.59 -10.20
N ASP A 17 4.24 3.56 -10.98
CA ASP A 17 5.46 3.45 -11.81
C ASP A 17 6.75 3.65 -11.01
N ALA A 18 6.64 4.11 -9.77
CA ALA A 18 7.75 4.34 -8.86
C ALA A 18 7.41 3.90 -7.42
N PRO A 19 8.42 3.62 -6.59
CA PRO A 19 8.25 3.44 -5.15
C PRO A 19 7.66 4.67 -4.46
N LEU A 20 6.79 4.44 -3.47
CA LEU A 20 6.12 5.50 -2.70
C LEU A 20 6.66 5.58 -1.26
N SER A 21 6.90 6.80 -0.77
CA SER A 21 7.13 7.04 0.67
C SER A 21 5.82 7.41 1.35
N PHE A 22 5.36 6.60 2.30
CA PHE A 22 4.21 6.95 3.13
C PHE A 22 4.54 8.12 4.08
N TRP A 23 5.79 8.19 4.56
CA TRP A 23 6.26 9.37 5.28
C TRP A 23 6.41 10.57 4.32
N GLY A 24 5.45 11.49 4.36
CA GLY A 24 5.47 12.76 3.63
C GLY A 24 5.12 12.67 2.13
N GLY A 25 5.02 11.46 1.55
CA GLY A 25 4.65 11.29 0.15
C GLY A 25 3.15 11.12 -0.09
N THR A 26 2.36 10.92 0.96
CA THR A 26 0.88 10.96 0.92
C THR A 26 0.34 11.99 1.90
N ASP A 27 -0.81 12.59 1.58
CA ASP A 27 -1.52 13.48 2.50
C ASP A 27 -2.48 12.73 3.44
N LEU A 28 -3.17 13.50 4.29
CA LEU A 28 -4.13 12.97 5.27
C LEU A 28 -5.38 12.34 4.64
N THR A 29 -5.64 12.58 3.35
CA THR A 29 -6.77 12.02 2.60
C THR A 29 -6.40 10.81 1.75
N GLY A 30 -5.10 10.46 1.72
CA GLY A 30 -4.58 9.32 0.95
C GLY A 30 -4.17 9.67 -0.48
N HIS A 31 -4.07 10.95 -0.86
CA HIS A 31 -3.51 11.34 -2.16
C HIS A 31 -1.99 11.36 -2.13
N ILE A 32 -1.34 11.01 -3.24
CA ILE A 32 0.10 11.20 -3.41
C ILE A 32 0.39 12.69 -3.47
N ARG A 33 1.19 13.18 -2.52
CA ARG A 33 1.57 14.60 -2.41
C ARG A 33 3.05 14.84 -2.76
N ASP A 34 3.86 13.80 -2.91
CA ASP A 34 5.24 13.94 -3.40
C ASP A 34 5.22 14.51 -4.84
N PRO A 35 5.70 15.76 -5.07
CA PRO A 35 5.66 16.39 -6.39
C PRO A 35 6.58 15.73 -7.41
N HIS A 36 7.50 14.86 -6.97
CA HIS A 36 8.41 14.13 -7.85
C HIS A 36 7.89 12.75 -8.24
N HIS A 37 6.79 12.30 -7.65
CA HIS A 37 6.21 11.00 -7.98
C HIS A 37 5.43 11.07 -9.29
N PRO A 38 5.56 10.11 -10.23
CA PRO A 38 4.94 10.26 -11.56
C PRO A 38 3.40 10.26 -11.50
N GLN A 39 2.81 9.66 -10.48
CA GLN A 39 1.35 9.72 -10.21
C GLN A 39 0.99 10.71 -9.09
N HIS A 40 1.69 11.85 -8.97
CA HIS A 40 1.31 12.93 -8.06
C HIS A 40 -0.18 13.30 -8.20
N GLY A 41 -0.88 13.48 -7.08
CA GLY A 41 -2.30 13.77 -7.03
C GLY A 41 -3.24 12.57 -7.17
N MET A 42 -2.72 11.35 -7.38
CA MET A 42 -3.54 10.13 -7.40
C MET A 42 -4.02 9.77 -5.99
N LEU A 43 -5.32 9.46 -5.86
CA LEU A 43 -5.91 8.93 -4.61
C LEU A 43 -5.54 7.45 -4.44
N LEU A 44 -5.01 7.07 -3.29
CA LEU A 44 -4.71 5.68 -2.94
C LEU A 44 -5.68 5.08 -1.93
N ALA A 45 -6.39 5.92 -1.16
CA ALA A 45 -7.35 5.46 -0.16
C ALA A 45 -8.40 4.54 -0.80
N GLY A 46 -8.60 3.36 -0.22
CA GLY A 46 -9.57 2.37 -0.70
C GLY A 46 -9.21 1.69 -2.04
N ARG A 47 -8.05 1.97 -2.63
CA ARG A 47 -7.58 1.32 -3.86
C ARG A 47 -6.76 0.07 -3.59
N VAL A 48 -6.60 -0.76 -4.61
CA VAL A 48 -5.61 -1.83 -4.62
C VAL A 48 -4.32 -1.28 -5.23
N VAL A 49 -3.32 -1.00 -4.41
CA VAL A 49 -2.08 -0.37 -4.87
C VAL A 49 -1.09 -1.44 -5.32
N VAL A 50 -0.62 -1.34 -6.56
CA VAL A 50 0.45 -2.18 -7.10
C VAL A 50 1.70 -1.34 -7.25
N MET A 51 2.79 -1.69 -6.56
CA MET A 51 4.03 -0.92 -6.61
C MET A 51 5.26 -1.82 -6.41
N PRO A 52 6.48 -1.37 -6.76
CA PRO A 52 7.67 -2.19 -6.55
C PRO A 52 7.94 -2.49 -5.07
N ALA A 53 8.13 -1.41 -4.31
CA ALA A 53 8.32 -1.38 -2.87
C ALA A 53 7.96 0.03 -2.37
N SER A 54 7.96 0.24 -1.06
CA SER A 54 8.00 1.57 -0.48
C SER A 54 9.39 2.19 -0.63
N ARG A 55 9.46 3.51 -0.42
CA ARG A 55 10.70 4.27 -0.35
C ARG A 55 10.82 4.91 1.03
N GLY A 56 12.04 5.05 1.54
CA GLY A 56 12.34 5.77 2.77
C GLY A 56 12.70 4.85 3.94
N SER A 57 12.41 5.30 5.16
CA SER A 57 12.82 4.63 6.40
C SER A 57 11.64 4.00 7.13
N SER A 58 11.92 3.32 8.24
CA SER A 58 10.92 2.63 9.07
C SER A 58 9.78 3.53 9.56
N SER A 59 9.97 4.85 9.66
CA SER A 59 8.87 5.80 10.00
C SER A 59 7.66 5.69 9.06
N SER A 60 7.84 5.23 7.83
CA SER A 60 6.73 4.97 6.89
C SER A 60 5.76 3.89 7.40
N SER A 61 6.22 2.92 8.22
CA SER A 61 5.33 1.88 8.77
C SER A 61 4.34 2.47 9.77
N SER A 62 4.78 3.42 10.60
CA SER A 62 3.92 4.12 11.55
C SER A 62 2.86 4.96 10.85
N VAL A 63 3.23 5.64 9.75
CA VAL A 63 2.26 6.42 8.95
C VAL A 63 1.26 5.52 8.26
N LEU A 64 1.71 4.42 7.65
CA LEU A 64 0.80 3.46 7.03
C LEU A 64 -0.19 2.89 8.05
N ALA A 65 0.28 2.51 9.24
CA ALA A 65 -0.58 2.01 10.31
C ALA A 65 -1.62 3.05 10.75
N GLU A 66 -1.22 4.31 10.84
CA GLU A 66 -2.12 5.42 11.17
C GLU A 66 -3.14 5.69 10.05
N GLN A 67 -2.73 5.64 8.79
CA GLN A 67 -3.65 5.77 7.66
C GLN A 67 -4.67 4.63 7.60
N LEU A 68 -4.28 3.41 7.98
CA LEU A 68 -5.20 2.28 8.15
C LEU A 68 -6.22 2.56 9.26
N ARG A 69 -5.76 3.04 10.41
CA ARG A 69 -6.63 3.45 11.52
C ARG A 69 -7.62 4.55 11.12
N LEU A 70 -7.18 5.50 10.31
CA LEU A 70 -7.98 6.65 9.85
C LEU A 70 -8.84 6.34 8.62
N GLY A 71 -8.70 5.17 7.99
CA GLY A 71 -9.45 4.80 6.78
C GLY A 71 -8.98 5.53 5.52
N THR A 72 -7.75 6.02 5.48
CA THR A 72 -7.16 6.77 4.35
C THR A 72 -6.03 6.00 3.66
N ALA A 73 -5.80 4.75 4.06
CA ALA A 73 -4.88 3.82 3.44
C ALA A 73 -5.50 3.06 2.24
N PRO A 74 -4.66 2.41 1.41
CA PRO A 74 -5.12 1.43 0.43
C PRO A 74 -5.98 0.31 1.04
N ALA A 75 -6.88 -0.26 0.23
CA ALA A 75 -7.63 -1.46 0.59
C ALA A 75 -6.76 -2.72 0.55
N ALA A 76 -5.73 -2.74 -0.29
CA ALA A 76 -4.74 -3.80 -0.39
C ALA A 76 -3.44 -3.27 -1.01
N ILE A 77 -2.33 -3.95 -0.77
CA ILE A 77 -1.04 -3.66 -1.42
C ILE A 77 -0.50 -4.92 -2.10
N VAL A 78 -0.13 -4.79 -3.37
CA VAL A 78 0.61 -5.80 -4.14
C VAL A 78 2.00 -5.24 -4.42
N LEU A 79 3.01 -5.93 -3.91
CA LEU A 79 4.41 -5.59 -4.10
C LEU A 79 5.02 -6.45 -5.20
N THR A 80 5.99 -5.94 -5.95
CA THR A 80 6.83 -6.78 -6.84
C THR A 80 8.19 -7.10 -6.22
N GLU A 81 8.54 -6.43 -5.12
CA GLU A 81 9.75 -6.67 -4.33
C GLU A 81 9.39 -6.82 -2.85
N ARG A 82 10.25 -7.49 -2.07
CA ARG A 82 10.00 -7.66 -0.62
C ARG A 82 10.23 -6.34 0.11
N ASP A 83 9.23 -5.92 0.89
CA ASP A 83 9.32 -4.72 1.71
C ASP A 83 8.90 -4.97 3.17
N PRO A 84 9.87 -5.01 4.12
CA PRO A 84 9.55 -5.19 5.52
C PRO A 84 8.85 -3.98 6.17
N ILE A 85 8.96 -2.78 5.61
CA ILE A 85 8.33 -1.56 6.14
C ILE A 85 6.82 -1.63 5.93
N ILE A 86 6.37 -2.04 4.74
CA ILE A 86 4.95 -2.25 4.45
C ILE A 86 4.37 -3.33 5.36
N LEU A 87 5.08 -4.46 5.49
CA LEU A 87 4.64 -5.55 6.37
C LEU A 87 4.54 -5.10 7.82
N LEU A 88 5.52 -4.34 8.32
CA LEU A 88 5.48 -3.82 9.68
C LEU A 88 4.28 -2.90 9.90
N GLY A 89 3.95 -2.05 8.93
CA GLY A 89 2.77 -1.18 9.01
C GLY A 89 1.46 -1.97 9.09
N ALA A 90 1.32 -3.00 8.26
CA ALA A 90 0.15 -3.89 8.28
C ALA A 90 0.02 -4.66 9.61
N ILE A 91 1.12 -5.25 10.11
CA ILE A 91 1.15 -5.96 11.40
C ILE A 91 0.80 -5.01 12.55
N VAL A 92 1.39 -3.82 12.60
CA VAL A 92 1.12 -2.84 13.67
C VAL A 92 -0.35 -2.41 13.65
N ALA A 93 -0.93 -2.15 12.47
CA ALA A 93 -2.34 -1.80 12.35
C ALA A 93 -3.27 -2.92 12.83
N GLU A 94 -2.95 -4.17 12.49
CA GLU A 94 -3.72 -5.33 12.94
C GLU A 94 -3.64 -5.47 14.47
N GLN A 95 -2.44 -5.39 15.05
CA GLN A 95 -2.24 -5.58 16.48
C GLN A 95 -2.80 -4.45 17.34
N LEU A 96 -2.68 -3.19 16.88
CA LEU A 96 -3.10 -2.03 17.68
C LEU A 96 -4.54 -1.60 17.42
N TYR A 97 -5.03 -1.78 16.19
CA TYR A 97 -6.31 -1.21 15.75
C TYR A 97 -7.31 -2.25 15.24
N ALA A 98 -6.94 -3.54 15.20
CA ALA A 98 -7.74 -4.61 14.61
C ALA A 98 -8.13 -4.33 13.14
N VAL A 99 -7.29 -3.59 12.41
CA VAL A 99 -7.45 -3.29 10.98
C VAL A 99 -6.43 -4.13 10.20
N SER A 100 -6.92 -5.01 9.33
CA SER A 100 -6.07 -5.82 8.45
C SER A 100 -5.84 -5.12 7.12
N LEU A 101 -4.59 -5.16 6.63
CA LEU A 101 -4.22 -4.73 5.29
C LEU A 101 -3.64 -5.92 4.54
N PRO A 102 -4.37 -6.56 3.61
CA PRO A 102 -3.79 -7.64 2.83
C PRO A 102 -2.59 -7.15 2.02
N VAL A 103 -1.47 -7.85 2.16
CA VAL A 103 -0.22 -7.59 1.41
C VAL A 103 0.18 -8.84 0.65
N LEU A 104 0.31 -8.69 -0.67
CA LEU A 104 0.77 -9.75 -1.57
C LEU A 104 2.13 -9.41 -2.18
N LEU A 105 2.91 -10.43 -2.49
CA LEU A 105 4.07 -10.36 -3.37
C LEU A 105 3.70 -10.99 -4.72
N LEU A 106 3.79 -10.22 -5.79
CA LEU A 106 3.59 -10.68 -7.16
C LEU A 106 4.79 -11.53 -7.60
N ASP A 107 4.53 -12.66 -8.25
CA ASP A 107 5.60 -13.45 -8.85
C ASP A 107 6.08 -12.78 -10.16
N PRO A 108 7.37 -12.88 -10.53
CA PRO A 108 7.92 -12.14 -11.68
C PRO A 108 7.19 -12.37 -13.01
N ASP A 109 6.65 -13.57 -13.22
CA ASP A 109 5.97 -13.99 -14.45
C ASP A 109 4.45 -13.75 -14.42
N GLU A 110 3.93 -13.21 -13.32
CA GLU A 110 2.50 -13.03 -13.12
C GLU A 110 2.05 -11.64 -13.60
N PRO A 111 0.94 -11.54 -14.34
CA PRO A 111 0.45 -10.25 -14.81
C PRO A 111 0.02 -9.38 -13.62
N ARG A 112 0.34 -8.08 -13.71
CA ARG A 112 -0.14 -7.09 -12.73
C ARG A 112 -1.67 -6.97 -12.84
N PRO A 113 -2.41 -6.96 -11.71
CA PRO A 113 -3.88 -6.89 -11.74
C PRO A 113 -4.37 -5.59 -12.39
N GLU A 114 -5.60 -5.60 -12.91
CA GLU A 114 -6.25 -4.47 -13.59
C GLU A 114 -7.72 -4.36 -13.23
N GLY A 115 -8.29 -3.16 -13.39
CA GLY A 115 -9.70 -2.91 -13.10
C GLY A 115 -10.00 -2.93 -11.60
N VAL A 116 -11.19 -3.39 -11.24
CA VAL A 116 -11.58 -3.61 -9.84
C VAL A 116 -11.25 -5.04 -9.47
N VAL A 117 -10.45 -5.24 -8.42
CA VAL A 117 -10.03 -6.56 -7.96
C VAL A 117 -10.34 -6.76 -6.49
N THR A 118 -10.46 -8.02 -6.09
CA THR A 118 -10.48 -8.43 -4.68
C THR A 118 -9.26 -9.28 -4.40
N ILE A 119 -8.57 -8.92 -3.33
CA ILE A 119 -7.46 -9.65 -2.73
C ILE A 119 -7.95 -10.22 -1.41
#